data_AF-A0A954G4C4-F1
#
_entry.id   AF-A0A954G4C4-F1
#
_cell.length_a   1.000
_cell.length_b   1.000
_cell.length_c   1.000
_cell.angle_alpha   90.00
_cell.angle_beta   90.00
_cell.angle_gamma   90.00
#
_symmetry.space_group_name_H-M   'P 1'
#
loop_
_entity.id
_entity.type
_entity.pdbx_description
1 polymer ?
#
loop_
_entity_poly.entity_id
_entity_poly.type
_entity_poly.pdbx_seq_one_letter_code
_entity_poly.pdbx_strand_id
1 'polypeptide(L)'
;MRELLLELETAVRQQRPVCYTCLVETRGSTPQKPGAAMLIFSDGSQVGTLGGGCVEAEVKRRALRLIDAESPEIMTFQLDNDYGWDDGLICGGRMKVLVDPVRTEQDLQYYHSVLQLLETDKGCTEAIVIPPDSSAEEMRPDRYLIDAASNIIAFRGAEQPPAQLFDGLKPIQNRPRPYVSQGIAYLTFHQTCQLVIVGCGHIGQKVAELASDVDFDIIAVDDREEYCNADRFPTAKQLIVGSFDTVLGKLTVTPDTFIIIVTRGHNHDEE
;
A
#
# COMPACT_ATOMS: atom_id res chain seq x y z
N MET A 1 3.86 2.55 2.49
CA MET A 1 3.58 3.34 1.27
C MET A 1 3.69 4.85 1.51
N ARG A 2 2.96 5.42 2.49
CA ARG A 2 3.02 6.88 2.78
C ARG A 2 4.44 7.42 2.94
N GLU A 3 5.28 6.77 3.75
CA GLU A 3 6.67 7.17 3.96
C GLU A 3 7.49 7.17 2.66
N LEU A 4 7.32 6.16 1.79
CA LEU A 4 7.95 6.12 0.47
C LEU A 4 7.55 7.32 -0.39
N LEU A 5 6.27 7.71 -0.37
CA LEU A 5 5.80 8.85 -1.17
C LEU A 5 6.29 10.20 -0.63
N LEU A 6 6.44 10.33 0.70
CA LEU A 6 7.05 11.52 1.31
C LEU A 6 8.54 11.63 0.97
N GLU A 7 9.25 10.50 0.94
CA GLU A 7 10.66 10.45 0.50
C GLU A 7 10.79 10.79 -0.99
N LEU A 8 9.86 10.31 -1.82
CA LEU A 8 9.79 10.66 -3.25
C LEU A 8 9.63 12.17 -3.45
N GLU A 9 8.67 12.78 -2.73
CA GLU A 9 8.44 14.23 -2.76
C GLU A 9 9.69 15.00 -2.34
N THR A 10 10.32 14.58 -1.24
CA THR A 10 11.55 15.18 -0.72
C THR A 10 12.67 15.14 -1.75
N ALA A 11 12.87 13.99 -2.42
CA ALA A 11 13.91 13.83 -3.42
C ALA A 11 13.71 14.75 -4.62
N VAL A 12 12.49 14.84 -5.16
CA VAL A 12 12.20 15.70 -6.31
C VAL A 12 12.36 17.18 -5.95
N ARG A 13 11.89 17.62 -4.77
CA ARG A 13 12.10 18.99 -4.27
C ARG A 13 13.59 19.35 -4.12
N GLN A 14 14.43 18.36 -3.78
CA GLN A 14 15.89 18.50 -3.71
C GLN A 14 16.58 18.37 -5.08
N GLN A 15 15.81 18.28 -6.17
CA GLN A 15 16.32 18.06 -7.53
C GLN A 15 17.19 16.80 -7.64
N ARG A 16 16.85 15.77 -6.86
CA ARG A 16 17.49 14.46 -6.91
C ARG A 16 16.62 13.54 -7.77
N PRO A 17 17.06 13.20 -9.01
CA PRO A 17 16.30 12.29 -9.86
C PRO A 17 16.07 10.95 -9.17
N VAL A 18 14.87 10.43 -9.32
CA VAL A 18 14.39 9.23 -8.64
C VAL A 18 13.42 8.46 -9.52
N CYS A 19 13.52 7.13 -9.52
CA CYS A 19 12.52 6.25 -10.09
C CYS A 19 11.63 5.69 -8.98
N TYR A 20 10.33 5.88 -9.11
CA TYR A 20 9.35 5.10 -8.36
C TYR A 20 9.18 3.76 -9.07
N THR A 21 9.34 2.67 -8.33
CA THR A 21 9.08 1.32 -8.85
C THR A 21 8.01 0.62 -8.04
N CYS A 22 7.16 -0.14 -8.72
CA CYS A 22 6.06 -0.85 -8.07
C CYS A 22 5.76 -2.17 -8.76
N LEU A 23 5.56 -3.23 -7.97
CA LEU A 23 5.11 -4.52 -8.47
C LEU A 23 3.62 -4.43 -8.84
N VAL A 24 3.29 -4.59 -10.12
CA VAL A 24 1.91 -4.40 -10.63
C VAL A 24 1.18 -5.72 -10.89
N GLU A 25 1.90 -6.77 -11.25
CA GLU A 25 1.35 -8.11 -11.47
C GLU A 25 2.32 -9.16 -10.95
N THR A 26 1.77 -10.18 -10.32
CA THR A 26 2.50 -11.41 -9.98
C THR A 26 1.70 -12.62 -10.44
N ARG A 27 2.37 -13.64 -10.96
CA ARG A 27 1.80 -14.97 -11.22
C ARG A 27 2.71 -16.05 -10.64
N GLY A 28 2.11 -17.10 -10.07
CA GLY A 28 2.86 -18.16 -9.41
C GLY A 28 3.47 -17.71 -8.07
N SER A 29 4.53 -18.40 -7.63
CA SER A 29 5.21 -18.07 -6.39
C SER A 29 6.19 -16.91 -6.63
N THR A 30 6.08 -15.87 -5.83
CA THR A 30 6.83 -14.61 -5.96
C THR A 30 7.12 -14.09 -4.54
N PRO A 31 8.27 -13.44 -4.30
CA PRO A 31 8.71 -13.03 -2.96
C PRO A 31 7.84 -11.92 -2.35
N GLN A 32 7.15 -11.13 -3.20
CA GLN A 32 6.29 -10.03 -2.80
C GLN A 32 4.97 -10.04 -3.55
N LYS A 33 4.01 -9.24 -3.08
CA LYS A 33 2.68 -9.06 -3.68
C LYS A 33 2.57 -7.73 -4.42
N PRO A 34 1.65 -7.61 -5.40
CA PRO A 34 1.41 -6.33 -6.07
C PRO A 34 1.15 -5.21 -5.08
N GLY A 35 1.69 -4.02 -5.34
CA GLY A 35 1.73 -2.89 -4.41
C GLY A 35 3.05 -2.74 -3.65
N ALA A 36 3.91 -3.76 -3.61
CA ALA A 36 5.28 -3.61 -3.13
C ALA A 36 6.02 -2.57 -3.98
N ALA A 37 6.68 -1.62 -3.34
CA ALA A 37 7.29 -0.47 -4.02
C ALA A 37 8.67 -0.15 -3.45
N MET A 38 9.48 0.46 -4.31
CA MET A 38 10.85 0.86 -4.02
C MET A 38 11.20 2.12 -4.80
N LEU A 39 11.88 3.06 -4.14
CA LEU A 39 12.52 4.20 -4.77
C LEU A 39 13.96 3.87 -5.11
N ILE A 40 14.40 4.28 -6.30
CA ILE A 40 15.79 4.17 -6.73
C ILE A 40 16.28 5.55 -7.11
N PHE A 41 17.33 6.01 -6.44
CA PHE A 41 17.89 7.35 -6.66
C PHE A 41 19.05 7.29 -7.66
N SER A 42 19.36 8.43 -8.27
CA SER A 42 20.46 8.60 -9.25
C SER A 42 21.84 8.18 -8.75
N ASP A 43 22.11 8.24 -7.45
CA ASP A 43 23.36 7.77 -6.84
C ASP A 43 23.40 6.24 -6.62
N GLY A 44 22.33 5.52 -7.00
CA GLY A 44 22.18 4.09 -6.82
C GLY A 44 21.79 3.68 -5.40
N SER A 45 21.49 4.60 -4.50
CA SER A 45 20.82 4.23 -3.24
C SER A 45 19.33 3.91 -3.47
N GLN A 46 18.68 3.28 -2.50
CA GLN A 46 17.27 2.89 -2.59
C GLN A 46 16.57 2.98 -1.23
N VAL A 47 15.25 3.14 -1.26
CA VAL A 47 14.36 3.02 -0.10
C VAL A 47 13.18 2.13 -0.48
N GLY A 48 12.74 1.25 0.42
CA GLY A 48 11.75 0.21 0.11
C GLY A 48 12.36 -1.03 -0.53
N THR A 49 11.52 -1.99 -0.90
CA THR A 49 11.95 -3.28 -1.46
C THR A 49 10.85 -3.89 -2.34
N LEU A 50 11.28 -4.63 -3.37
CA LEU A 50 10.43 -5.47 -4.21
C LEU A 50 10.49 -6.96 -3.81
N GLY A 51 11.14 -7.27 -2.68
CA GLY A 51 11.34 -8.63 -2.18
C GLY A 51 12.81 -9.07 -2.16
N GLY A 52 13.76 -8.19 -2.52
CA GLY A 52 15.18 -8.48 -2.54
C GLY A 52 15.63 -9.40 -3.68
N GLY A 53 16.89 -9.83 -3.63
CA GLY A 53 17.47 -10.77 -4.59
C GLY A 53 17.79 -10.16 -5.97
N CYS A 54 17.98 -11.03 -6.96
CA CYS A 54 18.46 -10.62 -8.28
C CYS A 54 17.43 -9.84 -9.12
N VAL A 55 16.12 -10.04 -8.91
CA VAL A 55 15.08 -9.24 -9.57
C VAL A 55 15.17 -7.78 -9.13
N GLU A 56 15.29 -7.52 -7.82
CA GLU A 56 15.44 -6.16 -7.30
C GLU A 56 16.71 -5.49 -7.84
N ALA A 57 17.83 -6.22 -7.88
CA ALA A 57 19.08 -5.74 -8.45
C ALA A 57 18.97 -5.39 -9.94
N GLU A 58 18.25 -6.20 -10.72
CA GLU A 58 18.04 -5.93 -12.15
C GLU A 58 17.05 -4.79 -12.38
N VAL A 59 15.97 -4.68 -11.60
CA VAL A 59 15.06 -3.52 -11.61
C VAL A 59 15.86 -2.24 -11.33
N LYS A 60 16.72 -2.25 -10.31
CA LYS A 60 17.59 -1.13 -9.97
C LYS A 60 18.52 -0.74 -11.12
N ARG A 61 19.18 -1.72 -11.73
CA ARG A 61 20.08 -1.48 -12.88
C ARG A 61 19.35 -0.84 -14.05
N ARG A 62 18.13 -1.30 -14.36
CA ARG A 62 17.34 -0.77 -15.48
C ARG A 62 16.72 0.59 -15.16
N ALA A 63 16.23 0.78 -13.95
CA ALA A 63 15.72 2.07 -13.48
C ALA A 63 16.78 3.17 -13.58
N LEU A 64 18.03 2.89 -13.20
CA LEU A 64 19.13 3.85 -13.37
C LEU A 64 19.38 4.26 -14.83
N ARG A 65 19.08 3.38 -15.81
CA ARG A 65 19.17 3.72 -17.24
C ARG A 65 17.97 4.52 -17.72
N LEU A 66 16.81 4.31 -17.11
CA LEU A 66 15.56 5.00 -17.42
C LEU A 66 15.37 6.28 -16.61
N ILE A 67 16.28 6.62 -15.69
CA ILE A 67 16.07 7.73 -14.75
C ILE A 67 15.90 9.08 -15.46
N ASP A 68 16.44 9.20 -16.67
CA ASP A 68 16.30 10.37 -17.54
C ASP A 68 15.28 10.17 -18.68
N ALA A 69 14.63 9.00 -18.77
CA ALA A 69 13.61 8.73 -19.77
C ALA A 69 12.36 9.59 -19.57
N GLU A 70 11.66 9.89 -20.67
CA GLU A 70 10.45 10.71 -20.64
C GLU A 70 9.19 9.93 -20.29
N SER A 71 9.22 8.60 -20.37
CA SER A 71 8.05 7.76 -20.16
C SER A 71 8.34 6.60 -19.20
N PRO A 72 7.36 6.20 -18.38
CA PRO A 72 7.44 4.99 -17.58
C PRO A 72 7.47 3.72 -18.45
N GLU A 73 7.99 2.63 -17.87
CA GLU A 73 8.07 1.31 -18.51
C GLU A 73 7.52 0.21 -17.58
N ILE A 74 6.96 -0.86 -18.15
CA ILE A 74 6.64 -2.09 -17.43
C ILE A 74 7.67 -3.15 -17.80
N MET A 75 8.41 -3.62 -16.81
CA MET A 75 9.40 -4.68 -16.97
C MET A 75 8.80 -6.02 -16.57
N THR A 76 8.90 -7.01 -17.46
CA THR A 76 8.47 -8.39 -17.20
C THR A 76 9.67 -9.26 -16.80
N PHE A 77 9.58 -9.92 -15.65
CA PHE A 77 10.59 -10.86 -15.13
C PHE A 77 10.00 -12.27 -15.02
N GLN A 78 10.68 -13.25 -15.61
CA GLN A 78 10.38 -14.67 -15.41
C GLN A 78 11.33 -15.20 -14.33
N LEU A 79 10.76 -15.80 -13.29
CA LEU A 79 11.50 -16.34 -12.16
C LEU A 79 11.71 -17.84 -12.36
N ASP A 80 12.30 -18.23 -13.48
CA ASP A 80 12.64 -19.62 -13.76
C ASP A 80 14.15 -19.86 -13.58
N ASN A 81 14.53 -21.13 -13.65
CA ASN A 81 15.91 -21.58 -13.43
C ASN A 81 16.87 -21.18 -14.57
N ASP A 82 16.38 -20.60 -15.68
CA ASP A 82 17.17 -20.25 -16.87
C ASP A 82 17.67 -18.79 -16.87
N TYR A 83 17.33 -18.01 -15.84
CA TYR A 83 17.90 -16.68 -15.65
C TYR A 83 19.35 -16.79 -15.16
N GLY A 84 20.31 -16.54 -16.06
CA GLY A 84 21.77 -16.75 -15.93
C GLY A 84 22.52 -16.03 -14.79
N TRP A 85 22.13 -16.30 -13.56
CA TRP A 85 22.87 -16.04 -12.32
C TRP A 85 23.08 -17.38 -11.60
N ASP A 86 24.27 -17.60 -11.01
CA ASP A 86 24.72 -18.91 -10.49
C ASP A 86 23.79 -19.56 -9.44
N ASP A 87 22.88 -18.81 -8.81
CA ASP A 87 21.96 -19.32 -7.79
C ASP A 87 20.50 -19.53 -8.25
N GLY A 88 20.14 -19.15 -9.49
CA GLY A 88 18.81 -19.36 -10.07
C GLY A 88 17.65 -18.61 -9.40
N LEU A 89 16.66 -18.19 -10.17
CA LEU A 89 15.41 -17.66 -9.62
C LEU A 89 14.49 -18.83 -9.24
N ILE A 90 14.55 -19.27 -7.97
CA ILE A 90 13.90 -20.50 -7.50
C ILE A 90 12.36 -20.39 -7.40
N CYS A 91 11.80 -19.17 -7.51
CA CYS A 91 10.39 -18.94 -7.20
C CYS A 91 9.39 -19.44 -8.27
N GLY A 92 9.81 -19.80 -9.49
CA GLY A 92 8.94 -20.39 -10.53
C GLY A 92 7.78 -19.50 -11.00
N GLY A 93 7.80 -18.21 -10.66
CA GLY A 93 6.74 -17.24 -10.94
C GLY A 93 7.07 -16.24 -12.04
N ARG A 94 6.20 -15.25 -12.21
CA ARG A 94 6.41 -14.09 -13.09
C ARG A 94 6.02 -12.82 -12.35
N MET A 95 6.80 -11.76 -12.55
CA MET A 95 6.55 -10.44 -11.98
C MET A 95 6.52 -9.40 -13.11
N LYS A 96 5.59 -8.45 -13.02
CA LYS A 96 5.64 -7.22 -13.82
C LYS A 96 5.84 -6.03 -12.89
N VAL A 97 6.86 -5.22 -13.17
CA VAL A 97 7.26 -4.08 -12.34
C VAL A 97 7.15 -2.81 -13.16
N LEU A 98 6.37 -1.85 -12.68
CA LEU A 98 6.38 -0.49 -13.17
C LEU A 98 7.68 0.20 -12.74
N VAL A 99 8.31 0.90 -13.67
CA VAL A 99 9.43 1.81 -13.41
C VAL A 99 9.05 3.18 -13.96
N ASP A 100 8.93 4.14 -13.05
CA ASP A 100 8.39 5.46 -13.33
C ASP A 100 9.40 6.54 -12.91
N PRO A 101 10.10 7.19 -13.86
CA PRO A 101 11.01 8.30 -13.57
C PRO A 101 10.23 9.54 -13.11
N VAL A 102 10.57 10.07 -11.93
CA VAL A 102 9.93 11.25 -11.34
C VAL A 102 11.02 12.30 -11.12
N ARG A 103 10.89 13.45 -11.79
CA ARG A 103 11.99 14.44 -11.86
C ARG A 103 11.54 15.86 -11.54
N THR A 104 10.29 16.17 -11.83
CA THR A 104 9.76 17.54 -11.78
C THR A 104 8.61 17.65 -10.80
N GLU A 105 8.33 18.87 -10.36
CA GLU A 105 7.12 19.20 -9.58
C GLU A 105 5.83 18.84 -10.33
N GLN A 106 5.86 18.87 -11.67
CA GLN A 106 4.74 18.42 -12.48
C GLN A 106 4.51 16.91 -12.33
N ASP A 107 5.59 16.12 -12.29
CA ASP A 107 5.51 14.67 -12.07
C ASP A 107 4.93 14.35 -10.68
N LEU A 108 5.17 15.20 -9.68
CA LEU A 108 4.67 15.02 -8.31
C LEU A 108 3.17 15.24 -8.17
N GLN A 109 2.51 15.97 -9.08
CA GLN A 109 1.08 16.28 -8.95
C GLN A 109 0.23 15.02 -8.75
N TYR A 110 0.54 13.95 -9.51
CA TYR A 110 -0.11 12.66 -9.34
C TYR A 110 0.09 12.08 -7.93
N TYR A 111 1.32 12.08 -7.43
CA TYR A 111 1.67 11.51 -6.13
C TYR A 111 1.15 12.33 -4.95
N HIS A 112 1.02 13.64 -5.09
CA HIS A 112 0.33 14.48 -4.12
C HIS A 112 -1.14 14.07 -3.99
N SER A 113 -1.84 13.79 -5.10
CA SER A 113 -3.21 13.27 -5.04
C SER A 113 -3.28 11.90 -4.37
N VAL A 114 -2.28 11.02 -4.58
CA VAL A 114 -2.18 9.74 -3.86
C VAL A 114 -2.03 10.00 -2.36
N LEU A 115 -1.08 10.83 -1.95
CA LEU A 115 -0.85 11.19 -0.54
C LEU A 115 -2.12 11.77 0.10
N GLN A 116 -2.79 12.70 -0.58
CA GLN A 116 -4.01 13.31 -0.08
C GLN A 116 -5.12 12.27 0.14
N LEU A 117 -5.29 11.31 -0.77
CA LEU A 117 -6.27 10.23 -0.58
C LEU A 117 -5.89 9.28 0.55
N LEU A 118 -4.61 8.97 0.70
CA LEU A 118 -4.11 8.13 1.81
C LEU A 118 -4.34 8.77 3.18
N GLU A 119 -4.53 10.10 3.24
CA GLU A 119 -4.91 10.83 4.45
C GLU A 119 -6.43 10.84 4.70
N THR A 120 -7.24 10.36 3.74
CA THR A 120 -8.68 10.22 3.91
C THR A 120 -9.08 8.82 4.37
N ASP A 121 -10.12 8.72 5.20
CA ASP A 121 -10.70 7.43 5.66
C ASP A 121 -11.56 6.72 4.60
N LYS A 122 -11.27 6.91 3.31
CA LYS A 122 -12.10 6.37 2.21
C LYS A 122 -11.37 5.33 1.35
N GLY A 123 -10.04 5.31 1.40
CA GLY A 123 -9.22 4.48 0.53
C GLY A 123 -9.31 4.88 -0.95
N CYS A 124 -8.51 4.24 -1.79
CA CYS A 124 -8.48 4.47 -3.22
C CYS A 124 -7.97 3.28 -4.01
N THR A 125 -8.21 3.32 -5.32
CA THR A 125 -7.67 2.34 -6.27
C THR A 125 -6.80 3.06 -7.28
N GLU A 126 -5.59 2.57 -7.47
CA GLU A 126 -4.73 2.94 -8.57
C GLU A 126 -4.88 1.91 -9.69
N ALA A 127 -5.36 2.35 -10.86
CA ALA A 127 -5.43 1.55 -12.07
C ALA A 127 -4.20 1.84 -12.95
N ILE A 128 -3.45 0.80 -13.31
CA ILE A 128 -2.22 0.88 -14.10
C ILE A 128 -2.42 0.05 -15.37
N VAL A 129 -2.33 0.70 -16.52
CA VAL A 129 -2.38 0.03 -17.82
C VAL A 129 -1.12 -0.82 -18.00
N ILE A 130 -1.29 -2.09 -18.35
CA ILE A 130 -0.18 -3.01 -18.63
C ILE A 130 -0.09 -3.19 -20.15
N PRO A 131 0.95 -2.63 -20.79
CA PRO A 131 1.22 -2.89 -22.20
C PRO A 131 1.36 -4.39 -22.49
N PRO A 132 0.83 -4.89 -23.62
CA PRO A 132 1.09 -6.26 -24.05
C PRO A 132 2.59 -6.48 -24.28
N ASP A 133 3.10 -7.67 -24.00
CA ASP A 133 4.54 -7.97 -24.21
C ASP A 133 4.95 -7.94 -25.71
N SER A 134 4.00 -7.85 -26.64
CA SER A 134 4.21 -7.91 -28.08
C SER A 134 3.44 -6.84 -28.88
N SER A 135 3.11 -5.67 -28.31
CA SER A 135 2.40 -4.64 -29.07
C SER A 135 3.33 -3.92 -30.06
N ALA A 136 2.88 -3.78 -31.31
CA ALA A 136 3.52 -2.93 -32.32
C ALA A 136 3.26 -1.43 -32.07
N GLU A 137 2.26 -1.10 -31.24
CA GLU A 137 2.00 0.26 -30.77
C GLU A 137 2.71 0.50 -29.42
N GLU A 138 3.28 1.70 -29.26
CA GLU A 138 3.84 2.20 -28.00
C GLU A 138 2.70 2.47 -27.00
N MET A 139 2.17 1.41 -26.40
CA MET A 139 1.26 1.54 -25.27
C MET A 139 2.06 1.93 -24.03
N ARG A 140 1.71 3.08 -23.44
CA ARG A 140 2.35 3.57 -22.21
C ARG A 140 1.64 2.99 -20.99
N PRO A 141 2.36 2.74 -19.88
CA PRO A 141 1.74 2.30 -18.66
C PRO A 141 1.10 3.48 -17.92
N ASP A 142 0.03 3.99 -18.51
CA ASP A 142 -0.75 5.09 -17.97
C ASP A 142 -1.40 4.67 -16.65
N ARG A 143 -1.48 5.63 -15.72
CA ARG A 143 -1.96 5.40 -14.36
C ARG A 143 -3.12 6.33 -14.05
N TYR A 144 -4.13 5.80 -13.38
CA TYR A 144 -5.34 6.53 -13.01
C TYR A 144 -5.62 6.29 -11.53
N LEU A 145 -5.72 7.37 -10.76
CA LEU A 145 -6.08 7.32 -9.36
C LEU A 145 -7.59 7.52 -9.21
N ILE A 146 -8.25 6.52 -8.64
CA ILE A 146 -9.69 6.43 -8.55
C ILE A 146 -10.11 6.48 -7.09
N ASP A 147 -11.00 7.40 -6.74
CA ASP A 147 -11.53 7.54 -5.40
C ASP A 147 -12.58 6.47 -5.06
N ALA A 148 -13.05 6.49 -3.81
CA ALA A 148 -14.08 5.57 -3.32
C ALA A 148 -15.45 5.74 -3.99
N ALA A 149 -15.70 6.86 -4.67
CA ALA A 149 -16.91 7.13 -5.44
C ALA A 149 -16.74 6.81 -6.93
N SER A 150 -15.66 6.13 -7.31
CA SER A 150 -15.32 5.75 -8.68
C SER A 150 -15.04 6.94 -9.62
N ASN A 151 -14.61 8.08 -9.07
CA ASN A 151 -14.13 9.20 -9.88
C ASN A 151 -12.62 9.11 -10.08
N ILE A 152 -12.15 9.39 -11.31
CA ILE A 152 -10.73 9.61 -11.55
C ILE A 152 -10.38 11.00 -11.02
N ILE A 153 -9.47 11.06 -10.05
CA ILE A 153 -9.06 12.33 -9.44
C ILE A 153 -7.68 12.79 -9.90
N ALA A 154 -6.86 11.88 -10.42
CA ALA A 154 -5.55 12.17 -10.98
C ALA A 154 -5.16 11.09 -11.98
N PHE A 155 -4.30 11.45 -12.93
CA PHE A 155 -3.74 10.52 -13.88
C PHE A 155 -2.27 10.86 -14.16
N ARG A 156 -1.53 9.89 -14.69
CA ARG A 156 -0.17 10.04 -15.18
C ARG A 156 -0.07 9.29 -16.51
N GLY A 157 0.15 10.02 -17.59
CA GLY A 157 -0.01 9.50 -18.95
C GLY A 157 -1.13 10.22 -19.70
N ALA A 158 -1.92 9.48 -20.48
CA ALA A 158 -3.07 10.06 -21.18
C ALA A 158 -4.17 10.53 -20.21
N GLU A 159 -4.83 11.63 -20.57
CA GLU A 159 -5.98 12.16 -19.82
C GLU A 159 -7.22 11.27 -19.95
N GLN A 160 -7.41 10.66 -21.12
CA GLN A 160 -8.54 9.79 -21.38
C GLN A 160 -8.20 8.34 -21.00
N PRO A 161 -8.91 7.73 -20.04
CA PRO A 161 -8.68 6.33 -19.67
C PRO A 161 -9.13 5.38 -20.77
N PRO A 162 -8.57 4.15 -20.81
CA PRO A 162 -9.12 3.08 -21.65
C PRO A 162 -10.60 2.83 -21.31
N ALA A 163 -11.41 2.56 -22.32
CA ALA A 163 -12.86 2.36 -22.16
C ALA A 163 -13.19 1.26 -21.12
N GLN A 164 -12.35 0.24 -21.04
CA GLN A 164 -12.52 -0.90 -20.14
C GLN A 164 -12.07 -0.67 -18.69
N LEU A 165 -11.57 0.52 -18.34
CA LEU A 165 -11.05 0.79 -16.98
C LEU A 165 -12.11 0.60 -15.90
N PHE A 166 -13.35 0.98 -16.16
CA PHE A 166 -14.43 0.84 -15.17
C PHE A 166 -15.08 -0.55 -15.18
N ASP A 167 -14.96 -1.31 -16.27
CA ASP A 167 -15.50 -2.67 -16.37
C ASP A 167 -14.81 -3.63 -15.39
N GLY A 168 -13.53 -3.40 -15.11
CA GLY A 168 -12.74 -4.18 -14.16
C GLY A 168 -12.73 -3.62 -12.74
N LEU A 169 -13.23 -2.40 -12.50
CA LEU A 169 -13.11 -1.71 -11.21
C LEU A 169 -14.04 -2.34 -10.16
N LYS A 170 -13.46 -2.77 -9.04
CA LYS A 170 -14.19 -3.24 -7.86
C LYS A 170 -14.31 -2.11 -6.85
N PRO A 171 -15.47 -1.92 -6.20
CA PRO A 171 -15.63 -0.92 -5.14
C PRO A 171 -14.58 -1.12 -4.04
N ILE A 172 -13.89 -0.05 -3.66
CA ILE A 172 -12.82 -0.12 -2.64
C ILE A 172 -13.36 -0.54 -1.27
N GLN A 173 -14.64 -0.24 -0.99
CA GLN A 173 -15.32 -0.62 0.25
C GLN A 173 -15.44 -2.15 0.41
N ASN A 174 -15.36 -2.91 -0.67
CA ASN A 174 -15.34 -4.38 -0.62
C ASN A 174 -13.94 -4.94 -0.32
N ARG A 175 -12.98 -4.06 -0.01
CA ARG A 175 -11.57 -4.36 0.28
C ARG A 175 -10.93 -5.36 -0.69
N PRO A 176 -11.07 -5.16 -2.02
CA PRO A 176 -10.45 -6.07 -2.99
C PRO A 176 -8.93 -6.09 -2.77
N ARG A 177 -8.34 -7.29 -2.74
CA ARG A 177 -6.89 -7.44 -2.88
C ARG A 177 -6.46 -6.96 -4.27
N PRO A 178 -5.22 -6.48 -4.47
CA PRO A 178 -4.71 -6.13 -5.78
C PRO A 178 -4.92 -7.23 -6.82
N TYR A 179 -5.31 -6.85 -8.03
CA TYR A 179 -5.69 -7.78 -9.09
C TYR A 179 -5.46 -7.20 -10.48
N VAL A 180 -5.48 -8.06 -11.49
CA VAL A 180 -5.44 -7.66 -12.90
C VAL A 180 -6.75 -8.05 -13.57
N SER A 181 -7.32 -7.14 -14.36
CA SER A 181 -8.47 -7.40 -15.22
C SER A 181 -8.28 -6.68 -16.54
N GLN A 182 -8.45 -7.41 -17.65
CA GLN A 182 -8.44 -6.84 -19.01
C GLN A 182 -7.21 -5.96 -19.33
N GLY A 183 -6.02 -6.41 -18.89
CA GLY A 183 -4.76 -5.68 -19.15
C GLY A 183 -4.53 -4.46 -18.26
N ILE A 184 -5.32 -4.29 -17.18
CA ILE A 184 -5.16 -3.23 -16.20
C ILE A 184 -4.92 -3.86 -14.84
N ALA A 185 -3.85 -3.46 -14.16
CA ALA A 185 -3.64 -3.75 -12.74
C ALA A 185 -4.39 -2.75 -11.89
N TYR A 186 -5.08 -3.23 -10.86
CA TYR A 186 -5.77 -2.42 -9.87
C TYR A 186 -5.05 -2.65 -8.54
N LEU A 187 -4.24 -1.69 -8.12
CA LEU A 187 -3.61 -1.64 -6.81
C LEU A 187 -4.55 -0.92 -5.86
N THR A 188 -4.79 -1.50 -4.68
CA THR A 188 -5.84 -1.04 -3.78
C THR A 188 -5.22 -0.57 -2.46
N PHE A 189 -5.51 0.67 -2.10
CA PHE A 189 -5.05 1.30 -0.87
C PHE A 189 -6.24 1.42 0.08
N HIS A 190 -6.26 0.55 1.08
CA HIS A 190 -7.34 0.50 2.06
C HIS A 190 -7.00 1.36 3.28
N GLN A 191 -8.02 1.83 3.96
CA GLN A 191 -7.89 2.33 5.33
C GLN A 191 -7.39 1.21 6.26
N THR A 192 -6.60 1.60 7.26
CA THR A 192 -6.24 0.77 8.40
C THR A 192 -7.51 0.29 9.11
N CYS A 193 -7.54 -0.99 9.47
CA CYS A 193 -8.67 -1.51 10.25
C CYS A 193 -8.56 -0.98 11.69
N GLN A 194 -9.69 -0.76 12.34
CA GLN A 194 -9.70 -0.38 13.76
C GLN A 194 -9.78 -1.64 14.63
N LEU A 195 -9.00 -1.67 15.71
CA LEU A 195 -9.12 -2.67 16.75
C LEU A 195 -9.49 -1.99 18.07
N VAL A 196 -10.71 -2.25 18.54
CA VAL A 196 -11.18 -1.86 19.86
C VAL A 196 -10.81 -2.96 20.85
N ILE A 197 -9.94 -2.63 21.80
CA ILE A 197 -9.51 -3.52 22.89
C ILE A 197 -10.27 -3.13 24.15
N VAL A 198 -11.22 -3.98 24.54
CA VAL A 198 -12.03 -3.81 25.75
C VAL A 198 -11.36 -4.59 26.88
N GLY A 199 -10.72 -3.87 27.80
CA GLY A 199 -9.89 -4.42 28.87
C GLY A 199 -8.40 -4.16 28.65
N CYS A 200 -7.85 -3.21 29.39
CA CYS A 200 -6.44 -2.79 29.32
C CYS A 200 -5.54 -3.56 30.32
N GLY A 201 -5.92 -4.79 30.65
CA GLY A 201 -5.12 -5.73 31.45
C GLY A 201 -3.83 -6.16 30.75
N HIS A 202 -3.13 -7.15 31.34
CA HIS A 202 -1.90 -7.69 30.75
C HIS A 202 -2.12 -8.25 29.34
N ILE A 203 -3.26 -8.91 29.12
CA ILE A 203 -3.64 -9.48 27.81
C ILE A 203 -3.88 -8.36 26.80
N GLY A 204 -4.71 -7.36 27.14
CA GLY A 204 -5.01 -6.24 26.24
C GLY A 204 -3.77 -5.49 25.80
N GLN A 205 -2.78 -5.31 26.69
CA GLN A 205 -1.50 -4.70 26.34
C GLN A 205 -0.73 -5.53 25.30
N LYS A 206 -0.66 -6.85 25.46
CA LYS A 206 0.00 -7.74 24.48
C LYS A 206 -0.72 -7.81 23.15
N VAL A 207 -2.05 -7.72 23.17
CA VAL A 207 -2.84 -7.61 21.93
C VAL A 207 -2.55 -6.28 21.23
N ALA A 208 -2.45 -5.17 21.95
CA ALA A 208 -2.11 -3.87 21.37
C ALA A 208 -0.72 -3.86 20.72
N GLU A 209 0.29 -4.48 21.35
CA GLU A 209 1.62 -4.64 20.76
C GLU A 209 1.54 -5.37 19.41
N LEU A 210 0.91 -6.55 19.36
CA LEU A 210 0.77 -7.33 18.12
C LEU A 210 -0.10 -6.65 17.07
N ALA A 211 -1.15 -5.95 17.47
CA ALA A 211 -2.03 -5.22 16.57
C ALA A 211 -1.29 -4.05 15.90
N SER A 212 -0.41 -3.38 16.64
CA SER A 212 0.45 -2.33 16.11
C SER A 212 1.43 -2.86 15.05
N ASP A 213 1.97 -4.07 15.24
CA ASP A 213 2.90 -4.70 14.29
C ASP A 213 2.25 -5.05 12.94
N VAL A 214 0.92 -5.11 12.89
CA VAL A 214 0.14 -5.47 11.68
C VAL A 214 -0.81 -4.35 11.24
N ASP A 215 -0.46 -3.10 11.57
CA ASP A 215 -1.10 -1.86 11.11
C ASP A 215 -2.60 -1.70 11.49
N PHE A 216 -3.00 -2.14 12.69
CA PHE A 216 -4.29 -1.76 13.25
C PHE A 216 -4.25 -0.39 13.93
N ASP A 217 -5.34 0.35 13.76
CA ASP A 217 -5.64 1.53 14.54
C ASP A 217 -6.27 1.13 15.87
N ILE A 218 -5.48 1.22 16.95
CA ILE A 218 -5.89 0.71 18.26
C ILE A 218 -6.70 1.76 19.03
N ILE A 219 -7.87 1.35 19.52
CA ILE A 219 -8.68 2.05 20.50
C ILE A 219 -8.71 1.20 21.76
N ALA A 220 -8.09 1.67 22.83
CA ALA A 220 -8.05 0.95 24.11
C ALA A 220 -9.08 1.52 25.09
N VAL A 221 -9.84 0.61 25.70
CA VAL A 221 -10.94 0.93 26.62
C VAL A 221 -10.77 0.17 27.93
N ASP A 222 -10.83 0.86 29.07
CA ASP A 222 -10.89 0.25 30.41
C ASP A 222 -11.57 1.21 31.37
N ASP A 223 -12.18 0.69 32.43
CA ASP A 223 -12.79 1.49 33.48
C ASP A 223 -11.75 2.00 34.51
N ARG A 224 -10.49 1.59 34.38
CA ARG A 224 -9.38 1.95 35.26
C ARG A 224 -8.27 2.72 34.54
N GLU A 225 -8.02 3.93 35.01
CA GLU A 225 -7.01 4.84 34.45
C GLU A 225 -5.57 4.29 34.58
N GLU A 226 -5.27 3.56 35.66
CA GLU A 226 -3.95 2.95 35.85
C GLU A 226 -3.65 1.82 34.84
N TYR A 227 -4.68 1.33 34.13
CA TYR A 227 -4.54 0.35 33.06
C TYR A 227 -4.59 0.98 31.67
N CYS A 228 -5.49 1.93 31.43
CA CYS A 228 -5.67 2.59 30.14
C CYS A 228 -4.96 3.95 30.11
N ASN A 229 -3.66 3.94 29.78
CA ASN A 229 -2.83 5.14 29.68
C ASN A 229 -1.70 4.98 28.65
N ALA A 230 -1.09 6.10 28.28
CA ALA A 230 -0.09 6.17 27.22
C ALA A 230 1.21 5.41 27.55
N ASP A 231 1.56 5.25 28.83
CA ASP A 231 2.75 4.48 29.23
C ASP A 231 2.59 3.00 28.89
N ARG A 232 1.35 2.49 28.96
CA ARG A 232 1.04 1.08 28.67
C ARG A 232 0.61 0.84 27.24
N PHE A 233 0.01 1.84 26.59
CA PHE A 233 -0.52 1.79 25.23
C PHE A 233 0.03 2.95 24.38
N PRO A 234 1.36 3.02 24.17
CA PRO A 234 2.01 4.16 23.50
C PRO A 234 1.64 4.31 22.03
N THR A 235 1.17 3.23 21.39
CA THR A 235 0.77 3.19 19.98
C THR A 235 -0.74 3.30 19.77
N ALA A 236 -1.53 3.36 20.85
CA ALA A 236 -2.98 3.50 20.72
C ALA A 236 -3.34 4.88 20.17
N LYS A 237 -4.18 4.91 19.13
CA LYS A 237 -4.72 6.17 18.59
C LYS A 237 -5.69 6.84 19.55
N GLN A 238 -6.40 6.03 20.35
CA GLN A 238 -7.34 6.52 21.36
C GLN A 238 -7.27 5.69 22.64
N LEU A 239 -7.34 6.40 23.76
CA LEU A 239 -7.41 5.84 25.11
C LEU A 239 -8.70 6.35 25.74
N ILE A 240 -9.60 5.45 26.10
CA ILE A 240 -10.90 5.81 26.66
C ILE A 240 -11.03 5.17 28.04
N VAL A 241 -11.07 6.02 29.07
CA VAL A 241 -11.33 5.59 30.45
C VAL A 241 -12.81 5.78 30.76
N GLY A 242 -13.50 4.71 31.11
CA GLY A 242 -14.92 4.75 31.45
C GLY A 242 -15.55 3.36 31.53
N SER A 243 -16.79 3.31 32.01
CA SER A 243 -17.55 2.06 32.06
C SER A 243 -17.82 1.53 30.64
N PHE A 244 -17.74 0.22 30.48
CA PHE A 244 -17.83 -0.42 29.16
C PHE A 244 -19.16 -0.14 28.47
N ASP A 245 -20.28 -0.27 29.18
CA ASP A 245 -21.63 0.04 28.69
C ASP A 245 -21.75 1.41 27.99
N THR A 246 -21.21 2.43 28.65
CA THR A 246 -21.33 3.83 28.25
C THR A 246 -20.37 4.15 27.11
N VAL A 247 -19.17 3.58 27.14
CA VAL A 247 -18.17 3.79 26.10
C VAL A 247 -18.58 3.06 24.83
N LEU A 248 -18.90 1.76 24.92
CA LEU A 248 -19.27 0.94 23.78
C LEU A 248 -20.55 1.45 23.10
N GLY A 249 -21.53 1.93 23.87
CA GLY A 249 -22.76 2.53 23.32
C GLY A 249 -22.55 3.80 22.49
N LYS A 250 -21.35 4.42 22.54
CA LYS A 250 -21.00 5.63 21.79
C LYS A 250 -19.97 5.37 20.68
N LEU A 251 -19.37 4.18 20.64
CA LEU A 251 -18.39 3.84 19.61
C LEU A 251 -19.08 3.65 18.26
N THR A 252 -18.49 4.24 17.23
CA THR A 252 -18.92 3.99 15.85
C THR A 252 -18.30 2.69 15.38
N VAL A 253 -19.13 1.67 15.12
CA VAL A 253 -18.70 0.37 14.61
C VAL A 253 -18.99 0.31 13.11
N THR A 254 -17.96 0.04 12.33
CA THR A 254 -18.04 -0.17 10.87
C THR A 254 -17.72 -1.63 10.53
N PRO A 255 -17.94 -2.09 9.28
CA PRO A 255 -17.48 -3.41 8.83
C PRO A 255 -15.96 -3.65 8.96
N ASP A 256 -15.18 -2.58 9.11
CA ASP A 256 -13.71 -2.60 9.27
C ASP A 256 -13.27 -2.44 10.74
N THR A 257 -14.24 -2.48 11.67
CA THR A 257 -14.00 -2.42 13.12
C THR A 257 -13.96 -3.83 13.69
N PHE A 258 -12.84 -4.17 14.32
CA PHE A 258 -12.64 -5.41 15.05
C PHE A 258 -12.73 -5.09 16.54
N ILE A 259 -13.43 -5.94 17.30
CA ILE A 259 -13.58 -5.76 18.74
C ILE A 259 -13.05 -7.01 19.41
N ILE A 260 -12.19 -6.82 20.40
CA ILE A 260 -11.70 -7.89 21.27
C ILE A 260 -12.02 -7.54 22.72
N ILE A 261 -12.66 -8.49 23.40
CA ILE A 261 -13.07 -8.36 24.80
C ILE A 261 -12.14 -9.24 25.63
N VAL A 262 -11.33 -8.61 26.46
CA VAL A 262 -10.29 -9.22 27.31
C VAL A 262 -10.31 -8.55 28.68
N THR A 263 -11.50 -8.44 29.26
CA THR A 263 -11.69 -7.83 30.57
C THR A 263 -11.19 -8.74 31.71
N ARG A 264 -11.37 -8.28 32.95
CA ARG A 264 -10.90 -8.97 34.16
C ARG A 264 -11.83 -10.10 34.65
N GLY A 265 -12.96 -10.37 33.99
CA GLY A 265 -13.83 -11.48 34.35
C GLY A 265 -15.16 -11.50 33.60
N HIS A 266 -15.76 -12.68 33.52
CA HIS A 266 -16.93 -12.98 32.68
C HIS A 266 -18.13 -12.03 32.83
N ASN A 267 -18.37 -11.51 34.03
CA ASN A 267 -19.48 -10.57 34.25
C ASN A 267 -19.33 -9.27 33.45
N HIS A 268 -18.09 -8.81 33.24
CA HIS A 268 -17.81 -7.61 32.44
C HIS A 268 -17.73 -7.90 30.94
N ASP A 269 -17.61 -9.18 30.54
CA ASP A 269 -17.65 -9.56 29.14
C ASP A 269 -19.10 -9.66 28.62
N GLU A 270 -20.08 -9.86 29.51
CA GLU A 270 -21.51 -9.97 29.21
C GLU A 270 -22.23 -8.61 29.12
N GLU A 271 -21.73 -7.59 29.84
CA GLU A 271 -22.25 -6.21 29.88
C GLU A 271 -22.13 -5.47 28.54
#